data_AF-A0A7C3NDY2-F1
#
_entry.id   AF-A0A7C3NDY2-F1
#
_cell.length_a   1.000
_cell.length_b   1.000
_cell.length_c   1.000
_cell.angle_alpha   90.00
_cell.angle_beta   90.00
_cell.angle_gamma   90.00
#
_symmetry.space_group_name_H-M   'P 1'
#
loop_
_entity.id
_entity.type
_entity.pdbx_description
1 polymer ?
#
loop_
_entity_poly.entity_id
_entity_poly.type
_entity_poly.pdbx_seq_one_letter_code
_entity_poly.pdbx_strand_id
1 'polypeptide(L)'
;MSTEPTVTSGASAGSQVQPDYQVKLYRWQSILNRSLGYTILIILTVISSFPMLWMLLTSLRDRREVFSGTLMPEEITLAAYQFILSEFHIMNFFWNSTMVSLATIIAVVSLATLAGYAFARIDFWGRHLIFLTLLSTLMVPATVLIIPLFLQLRDFRLIDTRLGLILAYIGGGLAFSMFLMRSFFEALPAEL
;
A
#
# COMPACT_ATOMS: atom_id res chain seq x y z
N MET A 1 63.58 40.47 -58.52
CA MET A 1 63.99 41.81 -58.06
C MET A 1 62.91 42.29 -57.09
N SER A 2 62.89 41.78 -55.84
CA SER A 2 63.52 42.37 -54.62
C SER A 2 62.92 43.74 -54.31
N THR A 3 62.24 43.99 -53.18
CA THR A 3 62.74 43.87 -51.79
C THR A 3 61.61 43.91 -50.73
N GLU A 4 61.71 43.09 -49.67
CA GLU A 4 61.15 43.40 -48.32
C GLU A 4 62.07 44.43 -47.60
N PRO A 5 61.65 45.10 -46.49
CA PRO A 5 61.86 44.53 -45.14
C PRO A 5 60.86 44.93 -44.00
N THR A 6 60.58 43.95 -43.13
CA THR A 6 60.49 43.90 -41.63
C THR A 6 59.58 44.78 -40.71
N VAL A 7 58.72 44.04 -39.94
CA VAL A 7 58.57 43.91 -38.45
C VAL A 7 57.91 45.05 -37.62
N THR A 8 56.82 44.78 -36.88
CA THR A 8 56.78 44.43 -35.42
C THR A 8 55.38 43.91 -35.03
N SER A 9 55.26 42.72 -34.43
CA SER A 9 55.14 42.43 -32.98
C SER A 9 53.70 42.51 -32.42
N GLY A 10 53.20 41.38 -31.88
CA GLY A 10 52.17 41.40 -30.83
C GLY A 10 51.14 40.26 -30.83
N ALA A 11 51.24 39.42 -29.79
CA ALA A 11 50.18 38.62 -29.18
C ALA A 11 49.82 37.25 -29.77
N SER A 12 50.57 36.26 -29.30
CA SER A 12 50.04 34.97 -28.86
C SER A 12 49.00 35.14 -27.73
N ALA A 13 47.91 34.38 -27.79
CA ALA A 13 47.11 33.90 -26.65
C ALA A 13 45.95 33.09 -27.23
N GLY A 14 46.02 31.76 -27.29
CA GLY A 14 45.81 30.91 -26.14
C GLY A 14 44.43 30.29 -26.25
N SER A 15 44.35 29.11 -26.89
CA SER A 15 43.17 28.24 -26.84
C SER A 15 42.99 27.74 -25.41
N GLN A 16 42.30 28.54 -24.61
CA GLN A 16 41.95 28.27 -23.23
C GLN A 16 40.97 27.09 -23.19
N VAL A 17 41.48 25.95 -22.75
CA VAL A 17 40.71 24.79 -22.27
C VAL A 17 39.71 25.29 -21.25
N GLN A 18 38.41 25.25 -21.57
CA GLN A 18 37.36 25.69 -20.67
C GLN A 18 37.16 24.63 -19.57
N PRO A 19 37.38 24.97 -18.29
CA PRO A 19 37.43 23.98 -17.23
C PRO A 19 36.03 23.52 -16.79
N ASP A 20 35.95 22.22 -16.48
CA ASP A 20 34.80 21.39 -16.06
C ASP A 20 34.07 21.83 -14.76
N TYR A 21 33.91 23.13 -14.51
CA TYR A 21 33.35 23.66 -13.26
C TYR A 21 31.84 23.40 -13.09
N GLN A 22 31.11 23.12 -14.17
CA GLN A 22 29.65 22.94 -14.10
C GLN A 22 29.21 21.60 -13.46
N VAL A 23 30.03 20.55 -13.57
CA VAL A 23 29.68 19.21 -13.04
C VAL A 23 29.67 19.17 -11.51
N LYS A 24 30.44 20.04 -10.85
CA LYS A 24 30.61 20.03 -9.39
C LYS A 24 29.37 20.58 -8.67
N LEU A 25 28.72 21.63 -9.19
CA LEU A 25 27.59 22.29 -8.53
C LEU A 25 26.29 21.47 -8.59
N TYR A 26 26.03 20.76 -9.69
CA TYR A 26 24.89 19.83 -9.80
C TYR A 26 25.03 18.61 -8.87
N ARG A 27 26.27 18.22 -8.56
CA ARG A 27 26.59 17.09 -7.67
C ARG A 27 26.36 17.40 -6.19
N TRP A 28 26.58 18.65 -5.75
CA TRP A 28 26.30 19.06 -4.36
C TRP A 28 24.82 19.32 -4.09
N GLN A 29 24.06 19.86 -5.07
CA GLN A 29 22.60 19.98 -4.97
C GLN A 29 21.92 18.61 -4.88
N SER A 30 22.40 17.62 -5.63
CA SER A 30 21.87 16.25 -5.56
C SER A 30 22.24 15.51 -4.26
N ILE A 31 23.40 15.77 -3.65
CA ILE A 31 23.78 15.18 -2.34
C ILE A 31 23.02 15.84 -1.19
N LEU A 32 22.85 17.16 -1.19
CA LEU A 32 22.11 17.89 -0.16
C LEU A 32 20.60 17.58 -0.22
N ASN A 33 20.04 17.43 -1.42
CA ASN A 33 18.66 16.96 -1.60
C ASN A 33 18.50 15.49 -1.17
N ARG A 34 19.53 14.65 -1.37
CA ARG A 34 19.52 13.26 -0.90
C ARG A 34 19.63 13.16 0.62
N SER A 35 20.51 13.92 1.27
CA SER A 35 20.65 13.88 2.74
C SER A 35 19.42 14.43 3.45
N LEU A 36 18.83 15.51 2.91
CA LEU A 36 17.55 16.03 3.40
C LEU A 36 16.43 15.01 3.20
N GLY A 37 16.37 14.36 2.02
CA GLY A 37 15.42 13.29 1.74
C GLY A 37 15.55 12.11 2.71
N TYR A 38 16.77 11.61 2.95
CA TYR A 38 17.02 10.55 3.93
C TYR A 38 16.65 10.97 5.35
N THR A 39 16.94 12.22 5.74
CA THR A 39 16.57 12.73 7.06
C THR A 39 15.06 12.71 7.26
N ILE A 40 14.29 13.18 6.27
CA ILE A 40 12.83 13.14 6.29
C ILE A 40 12.32 11.70 6.34
N LEU A 41 12.88 10.80 5.53
CA LEU A 41 12.50 9.38 5.53
C LEU A 41 12.78 8.71 6.87
N ILE A 42 13.91 8.99 7.52
CA ILE A 42 14.24 8.47 8.85
C ILE A 42 13.23 8.97 9.88
N ILE A 43 12.92 10.27 9.88
CA ILE A 43 11.94 10.85 10.80
C ILE A 43 10.56 10.20 10.61
N LEU A 44 10.10 10.08 9.36
CA LEU A 44 8.82 9.43 9.04
C LEU A 44 8.81 7.95 9.46
N THR A 45 9.92 7.25 9.27
CA THR A 45 10.08 5.85 9.69
C THR A 45 9.98 5.71 11.20
N VAL A 46 10.69 6.55 11.97
CA VAL A 46 10.66 6.52 13.44
C VAL A 46 9.25 6.82 13.95
N ILE A 47 8.61 7.89 13.45
CA ILE A 47 7.26 8.27 13.87
C ILE A 47 6.24 7.15 13.56
N SER A 48 6.32 6.55 12.36
CA SER A 48 5.40 5.49 11.94
C SER A 48 5.65 4.17 12.68
N SER A 49 6.91 3.89 13.05
CA SER A 49 7.29 2.66 13.77
C SER A 49 7.04 2.74 15.26
N PHE A 50 7.00 3.95 15.84
CA PHE A 50 6.78 4.17 17.27
C PHE A 50 5.55 3.42 17.83
N PRO A 51 4.32 3.51 17.25
CA PRO A 51 3.18 2.77 17.77
C PRO A 51 3.33 1.25 17.65
N MET A 52 4.03 0.74 16.63
CA MET A 52 4.33 -0.68 16.51
C MET A 52 5.29 -1.15 17.61
N LEU A 53 6.36 -0.39 17.87
CA LEU A 53 7.29 -0.65 18.95
C LEU A 53 6.59 -0.58 20.31
N TRP A 54 5.70 0.40 20.50
CA TRP A 54 4.88 0.52 21.70
C TRP A 54 4.00 -0.72 21.93
N MET A 55 3.33 -1.19 20.88
CA MET A 55 2.49 -2.38 20.94
C MET A 55 3.31 -3.62 21.31
N LEU A 56 4.51 -3.78 20.74
CA LEU A 56 5.42 -4.89 21.05
C LEU A 56 5.93 -4.84 22.49
N LEU A 57 6.29 -3.66 22.99
CA LEU A 57 6.69 -3.50 24.38
C LEU A 57 5.53 -3.78 25.33
N THR A 58 4.32 -3.37 24.97
CA THR A 58 3.11 -3.61 25.76
C THR A 58 2.72 -5.08 25.80
N SER A 59 2.91 -5.83 24.72
CA SER A 59 2.61 -7.27 24.69
C SER A 59 3.55 -8.11 25.56
N LEU A 60 4.68 -7.55 25.98
CA LEU A 60 5.66 -8.17 26.90
C LEU A 60 5.49 -7.75 28.37
N ARG A 61 4.53 -6.89 28.69
CA ARG A 61 4.27 -6.44 30.08
C ARG A 61 3.44 -7.46 30.85
N ASP A 62 3.60 -7.45 32.17
CA ASP A 62 2.66 -8.11 33.07
C ASP A 62 1.28 -7.44 32.99
N ARG A 63 0.19 -8.21 33.20
CA ARG A 63 -1.19 -7.70 33.16
C ARG A 63 -1.40 -6.50 34.09
N ARG A 64 -0.67 -6.44 35.21
CA ARG A 64 -0.78 -5.38 36.21
C ARG A 64 -0.19 -4.04 35.74
N GLU A 65 0.69 -4.06 34.74
CA GLU A 65 1.41 -2.88 34.25
C GLU A 65 0.89 -2.34 32.91
N VAL A 66 -0.09 -3.01 32.28
CA VAL A 66 -0.60 -2.61 30.95
C VAL A 66 -1.15 -1.17 30.94
N PHE A 67 -1.66 -0.68 32.08
CA PHE A 67 -2.23 0.66 32.21
C PHE A 67 -1.30 1.69 32.88
N SER A 68 -0.06 1.33 33.23
CA SER A 68 0.85 2.24 33.95
C SER A 68 1.38 3.41 33.11
N GLY A 69 1.26 3.32 31.78
CA GLY A 69 1.69 4.38 30.85
C GLY A 69 3.21 4.59 30.75
N THR A 70 4.02 3.79 31.46
CA THR A 70 5.49 3.86 31.40
C THR A 70 5.99 3.50 30.00
N LEU A 71 7.12 4.05 29.54
CA LEU A 71 7.61 3.74 28.18
C LEU A 71 8.24 2.35 28.06
N MET A 72 8.93 1.91 29.11
CA MET A 72 9.57 0.60 29.20
C MET A 72 8.85 -0.27 30.25
N PRO A 73 8.68 -1.59 29.99
CA PRO A 73 8.22 -2.55 30.99
C PRO A 73 9.16 -2.55 32.20
N GLU A 74 8.63 -2.66 33.42
CA GLU A 74 9.48 -2.91 34.60
C GLU A 74 9.95 -4.36 34.60
N GLU A 75 9.05 -5.27 34.21
CA GLU A 75 9.35 -6.68 33.98
C GLU A 75 8.98 -7.12 32.56
N ILE A 76 9.94 -7.74 31.86
CA ILE A 76 9.70 -8.38 30.56
C ILE A 76 9.24 -9.81 30.82
N THR A 77 8.00 -10.13 30.41
CA THR A 77 7.39 -11.45 30.62
C THR A 77 6.69 -11.98 29.37
N LEU A 78 6.67 -13.30 29.24
CA LEU A 78 5.93 -14.02 28.19
C LEU A 78 4.60 -14.62 28.70
N ALA A 79 4.19 -14.28 29.93
CA ALA A 79 2.98 -14.80 30.56
C ALA A 79 1.72 -14.56 29.70
N ALA A 80 1.61 -13.40 29.05
CA ALA A 80 0.50 -13.10 28.14
C ALA A 80 0.43 -14.08 26.97
N TYR A 81 1.58 -14.42 26.36
CA TYR A 81 1.65 -15.37 25.25
C TYR A 81 1.29 -16.79 25.69
N GLN A 82 1.81 -17.24 26.84
CA GLN A 82 1.47 -18.54 27.40
C GLN A 82 -0.03 -18.65 27.64
N PHE A 83 -0.62 -17.66 28.33
CA PHE A 83 -2.06 -17.59 28.58
C PHE A 83 -2.90 -17.65 27.30
N ILE A 84 -2.52 -16.88 26.27
CA ILE A 84 -3.27 -16.81 25.02
C ILE A 84 -3.16 -18.13 24.21
N LEU A 85 -2.03 -18.82 24.30
CA LEU A 85 -1.80 -20.10 23.62
C LEU A 85 -2.46 -21.28 24.34
N SER A 86 -2.39 -21.34 25.67
CA SER A 86 -2.91 -22.47 26.45
C SER A 86 -4.39 -22.33 26.82
N GLU A 87 -4.82 -21.15 27.26
CA GLU A 87 -6.19 -20.96 27.77
C GLU A 87 -7.12 -20.38 26.72
N PHE A 88 -6.66 -19.37 25.98
CA PHE A 88 -7.50 -18.66 25.01
C PHE A 88 -7.61 -19.33 23.64
N HIS A 89 -6.81 -20.39 23.39
CA HIS A 89 -6.81 -21.16 22.14
C HIS A 89 -6.76 -20.28 20.87
N ILE A 90 -5.92 -19.23 20.90
CA ILE A 90 -5.84 -18.22 19.83
C ILE A 90 -5.62 -18.82 18.43
N MET A 91 -4.99 -19.99 18.36
CA MET A 91 -4.68 -20.67 17.11
C MET A 91 -5.93 -21.00 16.29
N ASN A 92 -7.06 -21.27 16.96
CA ASN A 92 -8.33 -21.52 16.28
C ASN A 92 -8.85 -20.24 15.60
N PHE A 93 -8.76 -19.09 16.27
CA PHE A 93 -9.15 -17.80 15.70
C PHE A 93 -8.21 -17.39 14.56
N PHE A 94 -6.91 -17.65 14.72
CA PHE A 94 -5.92 -17.42 13.67
C PHE A 94 -6.24 -18.25 12.42
N TRP A 95 -6.50 -19.55 12.57
CA TRP A 95 -6.82 -20.42 11.45
C TRP A 95 -8.14 -20.06 10.78
N ASN A 96 -9.18 -19.73 11.56
CA ASN A 96 -10.45 -19.25 11.03
C ASN A 96 -10.27 -17.98 10.19
N SER A 97 -9.51 -17.01 10.70
CA SER A 97 -9.25 -15.74 10.01
C SER A 97 -8.46 -15.96 8.73
N THR A 98 -7.41 -16.78 8.78
CA THR A 98 -6.58 -17.13 7.61
C THR A 98 -7.41 -17.83 6.54
N MET A 99 -8.21 -18.84 6.92
CA MET A 99 -9.07 -19.60 6.00
C MET A 99 -10.08 -18.68 5.31
N VAL A 100 -10.77 -17.83 6.08
CA VAL A 100 -11.76 -16.90 5.54
C VAL A 100 -11.10 -15.86 4.64
N SER A 101 -9.96 -15.30 5.05
CA SER A 101 -9.24 -14.29 4.26
C SER A 101 -8.76 -14.86 2.94
N LEU A 102 -8.12 -16.04 2.95
CA LEU A 102 -7.63 -16.70 1.73
C LEU A 102 -8.77 -17.05 0.78
N ALA A 103 -9.85 -17.66 1.29
CA ALA A 103 -11.01 -18.01 0.47
C ALA A 103 -11.64 -16.76 -0.18
N THR A 104 -11.77 -15.68 0.59
CA THR A 104 -12.29 -14.40 0.09
C THR A 104 -11.37 -13.81 -0.97
N ILE A 105 -10.05 -13.76 -0.74
CA ILE A 105 -9.07 -13.21 -1.68
C ILE A 105 -9.12 -13.98 -3.01
N ILE A 106 -9.09 -15.31 -2.96
CA ILE A 106 -9.14 -16.14 -4.16
C ILE A 106 -10.42 -15.83 -4.96
N ALA A 107 -11.58 -15.85 -4.31
CA ALA A 107 -12.85 -15.58 -4.96
C ALA A 107 -12.92 -14.15 -5.55
N VAL A 108 -12.56 -13.13 -4.76
CA VAL A 108 -12.60 -11.73 -5.20
C VAL A 108 -11.66 -11.49 -6.36
N VAL A 109 -10.41 -11.97 -6.27
CA VAL A 109 -9.43 -11.80 -7.35
C VAL A 109 -9.93 -12.49 -8.62
N SER A 110 -10.34 -13.75 -8.55
CA SER A 110 -10.84 -14.47 -9.73
C SER A 110 -12.03 -13.75 -10.39
N LEU A 111 -13.03 -13.34 -9.59
CA LEU A 111 -14.22 -12.66 -10.11
C LEU A 111 -13.90 -11.26 -10.64
N ALA A 112 -13.09 -10.48 -9.92
CA ALA A 112 -12.70 -9.14 -10.31
C ALA A 112 -11.81 -9.13 -11.55
N THR A 113 -10.93 -10.11 -11.72
CA THR A 113 -10.11 -10.27 -12.93
C THR A 113 -11.00 -10.56 -14.14
N LEU A 114 -11.92 -11.52 -14.04
CA LEU A 114 -12.85 -11.85 -15.13
C LEU A 114 -13.75 -10.67 -15.49
N ALA A 115 -14.38 -10.04 -14.49
CA ALA A 115 -15.27 -8.92 -14.73
C ALA A 115 -14.51 -7.67 -15.19
N GLY A 116 -13.38 -7.35 -14.57
CA GLY A 116 -12.53 -6.23 -14.95
C GLY A 116 -12.05 -6.33 -16.40
N TYR A 117 -11.68 -7.54 -16.86
CA TYR A 117 -11.35 -7.79 -18.26
C TYR A 117 -12.55 -7.54 -19.17
N ALA A 118 -13.72 -8.08 -18.82
CA ALA A 118 -14.94 -7.88 -19.61
C ALA A 118 -15.30 -6.40 -19.73
N PHE A 119 -15.22 -5.63 -18.64
CA PHE A 119 -15.49 -4.18 -18.67
C PHE A 119 -14.42 -3.37 -19.39
N ALA A 120 -13.17 -3.84 -19.46
CA ALA A 120 -12.09 -3.14 -20.15
C ALA A 120 -12.04 -3.43 -21.66
N ARG A 121 -12.36 -4.65 -22.08
CA ARG A 121 -12.10 -5.14 -23.45
C ARG A 121 -13.34 -5.49 -24.26
N ILE A 122 -14.46 -5.82 -23.61
CA ILE A 122 -15.66 -6.27 -24.31
C ILE A 122 -16.65 -5.10 -24.40
N ASP A 123 -17.08 -4.79 -25.62
CA ASP A 123 -18.18 -3.85 -25.86
C ASP A 123 -19.51 -4.60 -25.77
N PHE A 124 -20.29 -4.29 -24.73
CA PHE A 124 -21.64 -4.82 -24.54
C PHE A 124 -22.61 -3.73 -24.11
N TRP A 125 -23.89 -3.94 -24.41
CA TRP A 125 -24.93 -2.96 -24.13
C TRP A 125 -25.10 -2.76 -22.61
N GLY A 126 -25.01 -1.51 -22.15
CA GLY A 126 -25.18 -1.16 -20.73
C GLY A 126 -23.90 -1.17 -19.90
N ARG A 127 -22.73 -1.46 -20.49
CA ARG A 127 -21.43 -1.51 -19.81
C ARG A 127 -21.17 -0.33 -18.87
N HIS A 128 -21.39 0.89 -19.35
CA HIS A 128 -21.12 2.09 -18.55
C HIS A 128 -22.08 2.24 -17.37
N LEU A 129 -23.38 1.97 -17.57
CA LEU A 129 -24.39 2.07 -16.51
C LEU A 129 -24.16 1.04 -15.41
N ILE A 130 -23.89 -0.21 -15.78
CA ILE A 130 -23.63 -1.28 -14.81
C ILE A 130 -22.37 -0.95 -14.00
N PHE A 131 -21.31 -0.50 -14.66
CA PHE A 131 -20.07 -0.14 -14.00
C PHE A 131 -20.22 1.05 -13.04
N LEU A 132 -20.94 2.09 -13.45
CA LEU A 132 -21.23 3.24 -12.58
C LEU A 132 -22.11 2.86 -11.39
N THR A 133 -23.09 1.98 -11.59
CA THR A 133 -23.94 1.46 -10.51
C THR A 133 -23.10 0.70 -9.50
N LEU A 134 -22.19 -0.16 -9.96
CA LEU A 134 -21.24 -0.88 -9.11
C LEU A 134 -20.31 0.07 -8.35
N LEU A 135 -19.77 1.10 -8.99
CA LEU A 135 -18.97 2.11 -8.31
C LEU A 135 -19.76 2.89 -7.25
N SER A 136 -21.03 3.14 -7.51
CA SER A 136 -21.90 3.87 -6.58
C SER A 136 -22.09 3.10 -5.26
N THR A 137 -21.96 1.77 -5.26
CA THR A 137 -22.03 1.00 -4.01
C THR A 137 -20.86 1.28 -3.07
N LEU A 138 -19.70 1.76 -3.59
CA LEU A 138 -18.56 2.16 -2.76
C LEU A 138 -18.82 3.43 -1.96
N MET A 139 -19.80 4.25 -2.37
CA MET A 139 -20.19 5.46 -1.65
C MET A 139 -21.10 5.14 -0.45
N VAL A 140 -21.66 3.92 -0.40
CA VAL A 140 -22.55 3.50 0.68
C VAL A 140 -21.70 3.16 1.90
N PRO A 141 -21.90 3.82 3.05
CA PRO A 141 -21.17 3.50 4.26
C PRO A 141 -21.51 2.09 4.75
N ALA A 142 -20.48 1.29 5.02
CA ALA A 142 -20.63 -0.10 5.43
C ALA A 142 -21.50 -0.29 6.69
N THR A 143 -21.54 0.71 7.58
CA THR A 143 -22.35 0.69 8.81
C THR A 143 -23.86 0.60 8.53
N VAL A 144 -24.34 1.21 7.45
CA VAL A 144 -25.76 1.18 7.06
C VAL A 144 -26.14 -0.20 6.48
N LEU A 145 -25.16 -0.93 5.94
CA LEU A 145 -25.36 -2.25 5.35
C LEU A 145 -25.42 -3.39 6.37
N ILE A 146 -25.06 -3.16 7.65
CA ILE A 146 -25.00 -4.22 8.67
C ILE A 146 -26.37 -4.88 8.89
N ILE A 147 -27.43 -4.08 9.10
CA ILE A 147 -28.79 -4.60 9.33
C ILE A 147 -29.31 -5.40 8.11
N PRO A 148 -29.31 -4.85 6.88
CA PRO A 148 -29.82 -5.60 5.73
C PRO A 148 -28.98 -6.84 5.43
N LEU A 149 -27.65 -6.77 5.57
CA LEU A 149 -26.78 -7.93 5.40
C LEU A 149 -27.09 -9.02 6.44
N PHE A 150 -27.31 -8.65 7.71
CA PHE A 150 -27.70 -9.60 8.75
C PHE A 150 -29.02 -10.28 8.44
N LEU A 151 -30.04 -9.52 8.01
CA LEU A 151 -31.34 -10.09 7.61
C LEU A 151 -31.17 -11.05 6.43
N GLN A 152 -30.36 -10.70 5.43
CA GLN A 152 -30.09 -11.56 4.28
C GLN A 152 -29.39 -12.87 4.69
N LEU A 153 -28.37 -12.79 5.54
CA LEU A 153 -27.68 -13.97 6.06
C LEU A 153 -28.60 -14.83 6.94
N ARG A 154 -29.51 -14.22 7.71
CA ARG A 154 -30.53 -14.93 8.48
C ARG A 154 -31.44 -15.74 7.57
N ASP A 155 -31.96 -15.10 6.53
CA ASP A 155 -32.93 -15.70 5.63
C ASP A 155 -32.28 -16.85 4.83
N PHE A 156 -30.99 -16.73 4.53
CA PHE A 156 -30.17 -17.81 3.95
C PHE A 156 -29.67 -18.86 4.95
N ARG A 157 -29.96 -18.70 6.25
CA ARG A 157 -29.46 -19.56 7.34
C ARG A 157 -27.92 -19.66 7.39
N LEU A 158 -27.25 -18.57 7.07
CA LEU A 158 -25.80 -18.42 7.06
C LEU A 158 -25.26 -17.63 8.25
N ILE A 159 -26.12 -17.29 9.23
CA ILE A 159 -25.68 -16.68 10.50
C ILE A 159 -24.72 -17.62 11.22
N ASP A 160 -23.67 -17.04 11.80
CA ASP A 160 -22.64 -17.75 12.56
C ASP A 160 -21.90 -18.83 11.74
N THR A 161 -21.85 -18.64 10.42
CA THR A 161 -21.09 -19.51 9.52
C THR A 161 -19.94 -18.76 8.86
N ARG A 162 -18.83 -19.48 8.63
CA ARG A 162 -17.68 -18.95 7.89
C ARG A 162 -18.06 -18.59 6.45
N LEU A 163 -18.96 -19.37 5.84
CA LEU A 163 -19.45 -19.13 4.48
C LEU A 163 -20.21 -17.80 4.38
N GLY A 164 -21.11 -17.52 5.33
CA GLY A 164 -21.82 -16.23 5.37
C GLY A 164 -20.86 -15.04 5.44
N LEU A 165 -19.81 -15.17 6.25
CA LEU A 165 -18.78 -14.14 6.39
C LEU A 165 -17.93 -13.96 5.12
N ILE A 166 -17.54 -15.07 4.46
CA ILE A 166 -16.84 -15.05 3.17
C ILE A 166 -17.69 -14.35 2.11
N LEU A 167 -18.97 -14.71 1.98
CA LEU A 167 -19.86 -14.10 0.99
C LEU A 167 -20.05 -12.60 1.21
N ALA A 168 -20.20 -12.19 2.47
CA ALA A 168 -20.29 -10.78 2.84
C ALA A 168 -19.03 -10.00 2.40
N TYR A 169 -17.84 -10.55 2.66
CA TYR A 169 -16.59 -9.91 2.26
C TYR A 169 -16.38 -9.90 0.74
N ILE A 170 -16.79 -10.96 0.03
CA ILE A 170 -16.77 -10.97 -1.44
C ILE A 170 -17.63 -9.81 -1.96
N GLY A 171 -18.88 -9.69 -1.51
CA GLY A 171 -19.78 -8.63 -1.94
C GLY A 171 -19.24 -7.22 -1.67
N GLY A 172 -18.65 -7.00 -0.49
CA GLY A 172 -18.08 -5.70 -0.12
C GLY A 172 -16.80 -5.32 -0.88
N GLY A 173 -15.94 -6.30 -1.18
CA GLY A 173 -14.66 -6.05 -1.85
C GLY A 173 -14.73 -5.99 -3.38
N LEU A 174 -15.72 -6.65 -3.99
CA LEU A 174 -15.73 -6.91 -5.43
C LEU A 174 -15.77 -5.64 -6.29
N ALA A 175 -16.54 -4.62 -5.88
CA ALA A 175 -16.69 -3.39 -6.65
C ALA A 175 -15.35 -2.65 -6.84
N PHE A 176 -14.59 -2.46 -5.75
CA PHE A 176 -13.29 -1.81 -5.80
C PHE A 176 -12.26 -2.66 -6.55
N SER A 177 -12.20 -3.97 -6.27
CA SER A 177 -11.28 -4.87 -6.95
C SER A 177 -11.53 -4.94 -8.46
N MET A 178 -12.79 -4.95 -8.89
CA MET A 178 -13.17 -4.91 -10.31
C MET A 178 -12.77 -3.59 -10.96
N PHE A 179 -13.01 -2.46 -10.28
CA PHE A 179 -12.56 -1.14 -10.75
C PHE A 179 -11.04 -1.12 -10.97
N LEU A 180 -10.28 -1.62 -9.99
CA LEU A 180 -8.83 -1.70 -10.09
C LEU A 180 -8.38 -2.59 -11.25
N MET A 181 -8.94 -3.80 -11.38
CA MET A 181 -8.62 -4.72 -12.48
C MET A 181 -8.95 -4.11 -13.85
N ARG A 182 -10.09 -3.45 -13.99
CA ARG A 182 -10.45 -2.72 -15.21
C ARG A 182 -9.42 -1.64 -15.54
N SER A 183 -9.06 -0.80 -14.56
CA SER A 183 -8.09 0.29 -14.74
C SER A 183 -6.72 -0.23 -15.21
N PHE A 184 -6.31 -1.39 -14.69
CA PHE A 184 -5.09 -2.06 -15.11
C PHE A 184 -5.18 -2.57 -16.55
N PHE A 185 -6.28 -3.26 -16.90
CA PHE A 185 -6.47 -3.79 -18.25
C PHE A 185 -6.60 -2.70 -19.33
N GLU A 186 -7.21 -1.55 -19.01
CA GLU A 186 -7.31 -0.39 -19.90
C GLU A 186 -5.96 0.28 -20.17
N ALA A 187 -5.04 0.23 -19.20
CA ALA A 187 -3.69 0.80 -19.34
C ALA A 187 -2.79 -0.03 -20.28
N LEU A 188 -3.13 -1.30 -20.52
CA LEU A 188 -2.39 -2.16 -21.44
C LEU A 188 -2.79 -1.87 -22.90
N PRO A 189 -1.83 -1.80 -23.85
CA PRO A 189 -2.15 -1.71 -25.27
C PRO A 189 -3.06 -2.86 -25.73
N ALA A 190 -3.99 -2.59 -26.65
CA ALA A 190 -4.91 -3.61 -27.18
C ALA A 190 -4.27 -4.58 -28.19
N GLU A 191 -3.03 -4.31 -28.58
CA GLU A 191 -2.25 -5.04 -29.57
C GLU A 191 -1.44 -6.22 -28.99
N LEU A 192 -1.52 -6.44 -27.68
CA LEU A 192 -0.99 -7.62 -26.98
C LEU A 192 -2.04 -8.72 -26.88
#